data_AF-A0A949Z8L6-F1
#
_entry.id   AF-A0A949Z8L6-F1
#
_cell.length_a   1.000
_cell.length_b   1.000
_cell.length_c   1.000
_cell.angle_alpha   90.00
_cell.angle_beta   90.00
_cell.angle_gamma   90.00
#
_symmetry.space_group_name_H-M   'P 1'
#
loop_
_entity.id
_entity.type
_entity.pdbx_description
1 polymer ?
#
loop_
_entity_poly.entity_id
_entity_poly.type
_entity_poly.pdbx_seq_one_letter_code
_entity_poly.pdbx_strand_id
1 'polypeptide(L)'
;MNDLTELASADAYCRHLVRRHYENFSVISRFLPADVARDLTRIYAYCRCTDDFGDESGDQALARLRSWRADVDAMFSGDAPIHPVLVALRDTVERHRLAPQPFLDLIAANVQDQTVNHYASWEELHAY
;
A
#
# COMPACT_ATOMS: atom_id res chain seq x y z
N MET A 1 18.62 8.97 14.85
CA MET A 1 17.18 9.34 14.82
C MET A 1 16.68 8.98 13.43
N ASN A 2 15.63 8.17 13.32
CA ASN A 2 15.33 7.33 12.16
C ASN A 2 15.00 8.17 10.91
N ASP A 3 15.96 8.35 10.00
CA ASP A 3 15.86 9.15 8.76
C ASP A 3 14.59 8.83 7.93
N LEU A 4 14.12 7.58 7.98
CA LEU A 4 12.94 7.12 7.24
C LEU A 4 11.58 7.64 7.75
N THR A 5 11.52 8.32 8.90
CA THR A 5 10.28 8.97 9.39
C THR A 5 10.08 10.38 8.85
N GLU A 6 11.08 10.95 8.17
CA GLU A 6 10.94 12.23 7.48
C GLU A 6 10.21 12.05 6.14
N LEU A 7 9.26 12.93 5.82
CA LEU A 7 8.41 12.80 4.62
C LEU A 7 9.22 12.69 3.33
N ALA A 8 10.32 13.45 3.21
CA ALA A 8 11.18 13.42 2.03
C ALA A 8 11.88 12.06 1.83
N SER A 9 12.37 11.47 2.93
CA SER A 9 13.01 10.16 2.95
C SER A 9 12.00 9.04 2.71
N ALA A 10 10.81 9.14 3.30
CA ALA A 10 9.68 8.27 3.03
C ALA A 10 9.24 8.32 1.55
N ASP A 11 9.18 9.51 0.95
CA ASP A 11 8.92 9.70 -0.48
C ASP A 11 10.01 9.07 -1.37
N ALA A 12 11.28 9.18 -0.96
CA ALA A 12 12.38 8.55 -1.66
C ALA A 12 12.27 7.01 -1.61
N TYR A 13 11.88 6.47 -0.46
CA TYR A 13 11.60 5.05 -0.29
C TYR A 13 10.48 4.57 -1.22
N CYS A 14 9.33 5.26 -1.23
CA CYS A 14 8.21 4.94 -2.13
C CYS A 14 8.66 4.93 -3.60
N ARG A 15 9.38 5.96 -4.05
CA ARG A 15 9.92 6.00 -5.42
C ARG A 15 10.86 4.84 -5.73
N HIS A 16 11.70 4.46 -4.77
CA HIS A 16 12.61 3.33 -4.94
C HIS A 16 11.84 2.01 -5.09
N LEU A 17 10.84 1.77 -4.22
CA LEU A 17 9.99 0.59 -4.28
C LEU A 17 9.26 0.50 -5.63
N VAL A 18 8.55 1.56 -6.04
CA VAL A 18 7.80 1.57 -7.31
C VAL A 18 8.71 1.31 -8.51
N ARG A 19 9.92 1.89 -8.54
CA ARG A 19 10.87 1.70 -9.64
C ARG A 19 11.38 0.27 -9.79
N ARG A 20 11.45 -0.51 -8.71
CA ARG A 20 11.92 -1.90 -8.77
C ARG A 20 10.85 -2.86 -9.28
N HIS A 21 9.58 -2.56 -9.02
CA HIS A 21 8.48 -3.48 -9.28
C HIS A 21 7.63 -3.14 -10.50
N TYR A 22 7.76 -1.92 -11.06
CA TYR A 22 6.82 -1.49 -12.07
C TYR A 22 7.45 -0.62 -13.17
N GLU A 23 7.89 -1.27 -14.25
CA GLU A 23 8.52 -0.62 -15.40
C GLU A 23 7.58 0.39 -16.10
N ASN A 24 6.26 0.12 -16.14
CA ASN A 24 5.27 0.92 -16.89
C ASN A 24 4.74 2.17 -16.16
N PHE A 25 4.97 2.32 -14.85
CA PHE A 25 4.48 3.44 -14.03
C PHE A 25 5.26 4.71 -14.39
N SER A 26 6.52 4.52 -14.77
CA SER A 26 7.37 5.56 -15.34
C SER A 26 6.77 6.19 -16.61
N VAL A 27 6.02 5.41 -17.40
CA VAL A 27 5.40 5.89 -18.64
C VAL A 27 4.15 6.71 -18.34
N ILE A 28 3.26 6.21 -17.48
CA ILE A 28 2.02 6.91 -17.12
C ILE A 28 2.32 8.20 -16.35
N SER A 29 3.26 8.15 -15.39
CA SER A 29 3.65 9.33 -14.61
C SER A 29 4.23 10.47 -15.44
N ARG A 30 4.77 10.21 -16.65
CA ARG A 30 5.32 11.24 -17.53
C ARG A 30 4.27 12.20 -18.10
N PHE A 31 3.00 11.81 -18.09
CA PHE A 31 1.88 12.62 -18.58
C PHE A 31 1.06 13.28 -17.46
N LEU A 32 1.44 13.07 -16.19
CA LEU A 32 0.72 13.59 -15.04
C LEU A 32 1.40 14.84 -14.46
N PRO A 33 0.62 15.77 -13.88
CA PRO A 33 1.17 16.80 -13.00
C PRO A 33 2.00 16.19 -11.87
N ALA A 34 3.07 16.88 -11.45
CA ALA A 34 4.07 16.33 -10.53
C ALA A 34 3.49 15.95 -9.16
N ASP A 35 2.48 16.68 -8.68
CA ASP A 35 1.76 16.42 -7.44
C ASP A 35 0.89 15.15 -7.54
N VAL A 36 0.14 14.99 -8.64
CA VAL A 36 -0.64 13.78 -8.90
C VAL A 36 0.27 12.56 -9.05
N ALA A 37 1.38 12.69 -9.79
CA ALA A 37 2.34 11.61 -9.96
C ALA A 37 2.97 11.17 -8.61
N ARG A 38 3.29 12.12 -7.73
CA ARG A 38 3.78 11.84 -6.37
C ARG A 38 2.73 11.09 -5.56
N ASP A 39 1.50 11.54 -5.57
CA ASP A 39 0.43 10.93 -4.77
C ASP A 39 0.11 9.51 -5.24
N LEU A 40 0.05 9.29 -6.55
CA LEU A 40 -0.08 7.95 -7.12
C LEU A 40 1.11 7.06 -6.80
N THR A 41 2.34 7.60 -6.75
CA THR A 41 3.52 6.82 -6.37
C THR A 41 3.38 6.27 -4.96
N ARG A 42 2.85 7.07 -4.03
CA ARG A 42 2.64 6.66 -2.63
C ARG A 42 1.54 5.61 -2.50
N ILE A 43 0.42 5.80 -3.21
CA ILE A 43 -0.68 4.82 -3.25
C ILE A 43 -0.17 3.51 -3.86
N TYR A 44 0.57 3.57 -4.96
CA TYR A 44 1.11 2.37 -5.58
C TYR A 44 2.15 1.67 -4.69
N ALA A 45 3.01 2.42 -4.01
CA ALA A 45 3.94 1.87 -3.03
C ALA A 45 3.20 1.15 -1.89
N TYR A 46 2.06 1.66 -1.44
CA TYR A 46 1.18 0.97 -0.49
C TYR A 46 0.64 -0.35 -1.04
N CYS A 47 0.13 -0.36 -2.27
CA CYS A 47 -0.37 -1.59 -2.88
C CYS A 47 0.75 -2.64 -2.96
N ARG A 48 1.92 -2.27 -3.51
CA ARG A 48 3.04 -3.18 -3.65
C ARG A 48 3.53 -3.72 -2.30
N CYS A 49 3.63 -2.86 -1.29
CA CYS A 49 4.04 -3.28 0.05
C CYS A 49 3.04 -4.27 0.66
N THR A 50 1.74 -4.11 0.38
CA THR A 50 0.70 -5.04 0.82
C THR A 50 0.86 -6.40 0.14
N ASP A 51 1.12 -6.42 -1.17
CA ASP A 51 1.39 -7.65 -1.92
C ASP A 51 2.65 -8.36 -1.41
N ASP A 52 3.74 -7.62 -1.16
CA ASP A 52 4.99 -8.18 -0.61
C ASP A 52 4.77 -8.87 0.75
N PHE A 53 3.88 -8.32 1.59
CA PHE A 53 3.54 -8.94 2.88
C PHE A 53 2.75 -10.23 2.73
N GLY A 54 2.01 -10.43 1.63
CA GLY A 54 1.42 -11.71 1.28
C GLY A 54 2.44 -12.64 0.63
N ASP A 55 2.87 -12.29 -0.58
CA ASP A 55 3.56 -13.17 -1.52
C ASP A 55 4.98 -13.55 -1.09
N GLU A 56 5.72 -12.61 -0.47
CA GLU A 56 7.13 -12.81 -0.11
C GLU A 56 7.33 -13.30 1.34
N SER A 57 6.23 -13.67 2.01
CA SER A 57 6.22 -13.94 3.45
C SER A 57 5.97 -15.40 3.84
N GLY A 58 5.58 -16.25 2.88
CA GLY A 58 5.31 -17.68 3.12
C GLY A 58 4.38 -17.91 4.32
N ASP A 59 4.75 -18.82 5.22
CA ASP A 59 3.96 -19.14 6.43
C ASP A 59 3.70 -17.96 7.38
N GLN A 60 4.41 -16.84 7.20
CA GLN A 60 4.24 -15.62 8.02
C GLN A 60 3.29 -14.60 7.39
N ALA A 61 2.77 -14.84 6.17
CA ALA A 61 1.95 -13.89 5.43
C ALA A 61 0.77 -13.36 6.25
N LEU A 62 -0.06 -14.24 6.81
CA LEU A 62 -1.20 -13.85 7.63
C LEU A 62 -0.81 -13.03 8.87
N ALA A 63 0.33 -13.34 9.50
CA ALA A 63 0.81 -12.58 10.66
C ALA A 63 1.28 -11.18 10.26
N ARG A 64 2.00 -11.06 9.14
CA ARG A 64 2.46 -9.78 8.61
C ARG A 64 1.30 -8.91 8.12
N LEU A 65 0.33 -9.47 7.40
CA LEU A 65 -0.87 -8.75 6.96
C LEU A 65 -1.71 -8.25 8.16
N ARG A 66 -1.79 -9.01 9.26
CA ARG A 66 -2.43 -8.53 10.49
C ARG A 66 -1.68 -7.36 11.12
N SER A 67 -0.35 -7.43 11.20
CA SER A 67 0.47 -6.33 11.70
C SER A 67 0.32 -5.10 10.80
N TRP A 68 0.35 -5.30 9.49
CA TRP A 68 0.19 -4.25 8.50
C TRP A 68 -1.16 -3.56 8.60
N ARG A 69 -2.24 -4.33 8.79
CA ARG A 69 -3.57 -3.78 9.07
C ARG A 69 -3.57 -2.89 10.29
N ALA A 70 -2.96 -3.33 11.39
CA ALA A 70 -2.90 -2.54 12.63
C ALA A 70 -2.15 -1.21 12.42
N ASP A 71 -1.06 -1.21 11.65
CA ASP A 71 -0.33 0.02 11.31
C ASP A 71 -1.17 0.98 10.45
N VAL A 72 -1.98 0.44 9.52
CA VAL A 72 -2.91 1.24 8.71
C VAL A 72 -4.03 1.82 9.56
N ASP A 73 -4.65 1.03 10.43
CA ASP A 73 -5.70 1.47 11.36
C ASP A 73 -5.17 2.58 12.29
N ALA A 74 -3.92 2.46 12.77
CA ALA A 74 -3.26 3.47 13.59
C ALA A 74 -3.05 4.78 12.82
N MET A 75 -2.56 4.73 11.57
CA MET A 75 -2.40 5.92 10.72
C MET A 75 -3.74 6.66 10.55
N PHE A 76 -4.83 5.95 10.27
CA PHE A 76 -6.15 6.56 10.09
C PHE A 76 -6.77 7.07 11.40
N SER A 77 -6.35 6.52 12.55
CA SER A 77 -6.75 6.99 13.88
C SER A 77 -5.97 8.23 14.35
N GLY A 78 -4.96 8.66 13.58
CA GLY A 78 -4.16 9.86 13.86
C GLY A 78 -2.82 9.59 14.54
N ASP A 79 -2.48 8.32 14.79
CA ASP A 79 -1.19 7.93 15.35
C ASP A 79 -0.07 8.10 14.31
N ALA A 80 1.16 8.30 14.79
CA ALA A 80 2.33 8.45 13.94
C ALA A 80 2.67 7.11 13.25
N PRO A 81 2.64 7.02 11.91
CA PRO A 81 2.97 5.78 11.24
C PRO A 81 4.45 5.43 11.38
N ILE A 82 4.74 4.14 11.55
CA ILE A 82 6.12 3.66 11.73
C ILE A 82 6.74 3.29 10.37
N HIS A 83 5.93 2.73 9.45
CA HIS A 83 6.41 2.29 8.15
C HIS A 83 6.57 3.48 7.18
N PRO A 84 7.70 3.60 6.44
CA PRO A 84 7.95 4.75 5.57
C PRO A 84 6.87 4.95 4.51
N VAL A 85 6.31 3.86 3.97
CA VAL A 85 5.19 3.94 3.02
C VAL A 85 3.97 4.61 3.64
N LEU A 86 3.64 4.30 4.90
CA LEU A 86 2.50 4.92 5.59
C LEU A 86 2.79 6.36 5.99
N VAL A 87 4.04 6.69 6.33
CA VAL A 87 4.46 8.09 6.57
C VAL A 87 4.18 8.95 5.33
N ALA A 88 4.58 8.47 4.14
CA ALA A 88 4.32 9.18 2.90
C ALA A 88 2.84 9.17 2.50
N LEU A 89 2.16 8.03 2.65
CA LEU A 89 0.76 7.87 2.31
C LEU A 89 -0.14 8.78 3.14
N ARG A 90 0.16 8.97 4.43
CA ARG A 90 -0.61 9.83 5.33
C ARG A 90 -0.80 11.24 4.76
N ASP A 91 0.25 11.85 4.22
CA ASP A 91 0.19 13.17 3.61
C ASP A 91 -0.74 13.20 2.37
N THR A 92 -0.81 12.12 1.60
CA THR A 92 -1.78 11.97 0.50
C THR A 92 -3.21 11.80 1.01
N VAL A 93 -3.40 10.94 2.02
CA VAL A 93 -4.71 10.66 2.64
C VAL A 93 -5.31 11.93 3.22
N GLU A 94 -4.53 12.70 3.99
CA GLU A 94 -5.01 13.94 4.63
C GLU A 94 -5.35 15.01 3.59
N ARG A 95 -4.52 15.19 2.56
CA ARG A 95 -4.72 16.22 1.53
C ARG A 95 -5.97 15.98 0.70
N HIS A 96 -6.25 14.72 0.36
CA HIS A 96 -7.37 14.33 -0.48
C HIS A 96 -8.58 13.81 0.31
N ARG A 97 -8.47 13.73 1.64
CA ARG A 97 -9.50 13.19 2.56
C ARG A 97 -9.95 11.79 2.14
N LEU A 98 -8.98 10.93 1.83
CA LEU A 98 -9.25 9.56 1.38
C LEU A 98 -9.85 8.75 2.53
N ALA A 99 -10.87 7.95 2.21
CA ALA A 99 -11.46 7.03 3.18
C ALA A 99 -10.51 5.85 3.47
N PRO A 100 -10.56 5.25 4.67
CA PRO A 100 -9.74 4.09 5.02
C PRO A 100 -10.13 2.83 4.24
N GLN A 101 -11.40 2.69 3.89
CA GLN A 101 -11.98 1.43 3.42
C GLN A 101 -11.23 0.81 2.23
N PRO A 102 -10.89 1.54 1.14
CA PRO A 102 -10.18 0.95 0.02
C PRO A 102 -8.79 0.36 0.38
N PHE A 103 -8.11 0.93 1.36
CA PHE A 103 -6.83 0.41 1.85
C PHE A 103 -7.07 -0.88 2.66
N LEU A 104 -8.05 -0.86 3.56
CA LEU A 104 -8.40 -2.03 4.37
C LEU A 104 -8.94 -3.20 3.52
N ASP A 105 -9.68 -2.91 2.45
CA ASP A 105 -10.20 -3.88 1.50
C ASP A 105 -9.07 -4.57 0.75
N LEU A 106 -8.02 -3.84 0.35
CA LEU A 106 -6.85 -4.43 -0.31
C LEU A 106 -6.13 -5.44 0.59
N ILE A 107 -5.99 -5.13 1.89
CA ILE A 107 -5.41 -6.08 2.85
C ILE A 107 -6.32 -7.30 3.01
N ALA A 108 -7.65 -7.10 3.04
CA ALA A 108 -8.61 -8.19 3.17
C ALA A 108 -8.57 -9.13 1.95
N ALA A 109 -8.48 -8.58 0.74
CA ALA A 109 -8.30 -9.35 -0.49
C ALA A 109 -7.00 -10.17 -0.44
N ASN A 110 -5.88 -9.56 -0.04
CA ASN A 110 -4.62 -10.28 0.08
C ASN A 110 -4.66 -11.40 1.14
N VAL A 111 -5.38 -11.20 2.25
CA VAL A 111 -5.63 -12.25 3.25
C VAL A 111 -6.47 -13.39 2.65
N GLN A 112 -7.48 -13.08 1.84
CA GLN A 112 -8.29 -14.09 1.15
C GLN A 112 -7.43 -14.95 0.22
N ASP A 113 -6.50 -14.36 -0.52
CA ASP A 113 -5.57 -15.06 -1.41
C ASP A 113 -4.67 -16.08 -0.72
N GLN A 114 -4.42 -15.91 0.58
CA GLN A 114 -3.65 -16.88 1.35
C GLN A 114 -4.41 -18.20 1.59
N THR A 115 -5.72 -18.23 1.32
CA THR A 115 -6.60 -19.35 1.68
C THR A 115 -7.50 -19.84 0.55
N VAL A 116 -7.82 -18.97 -0.42
CA VAL A 116 -8.73 -19.27 -1.53
C VAL A 116 -7.93 -19.43 -2.82
N ASN A 117 -7.92 -20.65 -3.35
CA ASN A 117 -7.19 -20.97 -4.60
C ASN A 117 -8.12 -21.18 -5.81
N HIS A 118 -9.44 -21.10 -5.63
CA HIS A 118 -10.43 -21.34 -6.67
C HIS A 118 -11.80 -20.73 -6.30
N TYR A 119 -12.48 -20.13 -7.28
CA TYR A 119 -13.84 -19.61 -7.17
C TYR A 119 -14.82 -20.46 -7.99
N ALA A 120 -15.94 -20.87 -7.39
CA ALA A 120 -16.89 -21.78 -8.01
C ALA A 120 -17.83 -21.10 -9.03
N SER A 121 -17.94 -19.78 -8.97
CA SER A 121 -18.81 -18.99 -9.85
C SER A 121 -18.18 -17.65 -10.26
N TRP A 122 -18.73 -17.06 -11.31
CA TRP A 122 -18.39 -15.70 -11.72
C TRP A 122 -18.71 -14.66 -10.63
N GLU A 123 -19.79 -14.87 -9.88
CA GLU A 123 -20.20 -13.95 -8.80
C GLU A 123 -19.16 -13.92 -7.67
N GLU A 124 -18.64 -15.10 -7.29
CA GLU A 124 -17.56 -15.20 -6.30
C GLU A 124 -16.26 -14.56 -6.81
N LEU A 125 -15.92 -14.74 -8.09
CA LEU A 125 -14.74 -14.12 -8.68
C LEU A 125 -14.86 -12.59 -8.80
N HIS A 126 -16.05 -12.07 -9.07
CA HIS A 126 -16.29 -10.62 -9.17
C HIS A 126 -16.32 -9.93 -7.79
N ALA A 127 -16.68 -10.67 -6.74
CA ALA A 127 -16.70 -10.14 -5.38
C ALA A 127 -15.30 -10.07 -4.74
N TYR A 128 -14.35 -10.86 -5.26
CA TYR A 128 -12.93 -10.81 -4.95
C TYR A 128 -12.26 -9.65 -5.71
#